data_AF-F9NZD4-F1
#
_entry.id   AF-F9NZD4-F1
#
_cell.length_a   1.000
_cell.length_b   1.000
_cell.length_c   1.000
_cell.angle_alpha   90.00
_cell.angle_beta   90.00
_cell.angle_gamma   90.00
#
_symmetry.space_group_name_H-M   'P 1'
#
loop_
_entity.id
_entity.type
_entity.pdbx_description
1 polymer ?
#
loop_
_entity_poly.entity_id
_entity_poly.type
_entity_poly.pdbx_seq_one_letter_code
_entity_poly.pdbx_strand_id
1 'polypeptide(L)'
;MNKTELLLQRLDDIGQSLKDSRQALALLALGSCGVERDRLDQYSDLDFFVIVKDGYKQAYIQDLTWLSNLEPIAFHYQNTVDGHKVLFEDDVFCEFAVFEAHELVNIPFAEGKIIWKEVGFDGTICQPQRLPSKENRDREWLLGEILCNLYIGLGRYQRGEKLAAYDFIQNRSVKLWTELINLEKLLNLIL
;
A
#
# COMPACT_ATOMS: atom_id res chain seq x y z
N MET A 1 11.65 17.69 -11.68
CA MET A 1 10.75 17.45 -10.54
C MET A 1 11.55 16.75 -9.47
N ASN A 2 11.54 17.24 -8.23
CA ASN A 2 12.16 16.50 -7.13
C ASN A 2 11.27 15.29 -6.74
N LYS A 3 11.81 14.33 -5.98
CA LYS A 3 11.08 13.09 -5.67
C LYS A 3 9.77 13.35 -4.90
N THR A 4 9.76 14.32 -4.00
CA THR A 4 8.53 14.68 -3.25
C THR A 4 7.46 15.25 -4.16
N GLU A 5 7.80 16.14 -5.08
CA GLU A 5 6.88 16.66 -6.10
C GLU A 5 6.34 15.52 -6.97
N LEU A 6 7.19 14.55 -7.36
CA LEU A 6 6.78 13.36 -8.11
C LEU A 6 5.75 12.53 -7.33
N LEU A 7 5.99 12.28 -6.04
CA LEU A 7 5.06 11.53 -5.19
C LEU A 7 3.69 12.21 -5.11
N LEU A 8 3.67 13.54 -4.97
CA LEU A 8 2.43 14.30 -4.90
C LEU A 8 1.69 14.33 -6.23
N GLN A 9 2.41 14.55 -7.33
CA GLN A 9 1.83 14.51 -8.67
C GLN A 9 1.27 13.13 -8.97
N ARG A 10 1.99 12.06 -8.63
CA ARG A 10 1.54 10.67 -8.82
C ARG A 10 0.23 10.41 -8.07
N LEU A 11 0.09 10.92 -6.85
CA LEU A 11 -1.12 10.78 -6.06
C LEU A 11 -2.32 11.53 -6.66
N ASP A 12 -2.09 12.72 -7.24
CA ASP A 12 -3.11 13.47 -7.96
C ASP A 12 -3.51 12.76 -9.27
N ASP A 13 -2.54 12.21 -10.01
CA ASP A 13 -2.78 11.44 -11.24
C ASP A 13 -3.59 10.17 -10.97
N ILE A 14 -3.29 9.48 -9.87
CA ILE A 14 -4.09 8.35 -9.37
C ILE A 14 -5.53 8.81 -9.10
N GLY A 15 -5.72 9.93 -8.40
CA GLY A 15 -7.05 10.49 -8.14
C GLY A 15 -7.84 10.80 -9.42
N GLN A 16 -7.15 11.31 -10.45
CA GLN A 16 -7.77 11.61 -11.74
C GLN A 16 -8.12 10.32 -12.52
N SER A 17 -7.24 9.31 -12.53
CA SER A 17 -7.52 7.98 -13.10
C SER A 17 -8.77 7.33 -12.49
N LEU A 18 -8.89 7.41 -11.16
CA LEU A 18 -10.05 6.91 -10.41
C LEU A 18 -11.34 7.66 -10.75
N LYS A 19 -11.25 8.99 -10.90
CA LYS A 19 -12.38 9.82 -11.32
C LYS A 19 -12.88 9.44 -12.71
N ASP A 20 -11.96 9.22 -13.64
CA ASP A 20 -12.29 8.95 -15.04
C ASP A 20 -12.88 7.56 -15.25
N SER A 21 -12.56 6.59 -14.39
CA SER A 21 -13.15 5.25 -14.43
C SER A 21 -14.67 5.27 -14.17
N ARG A 22 -15.15 6.26 -13.40
CA ARG A 22 -16.52 6.34 -12.86
C ARG A 22 -16.93 5.18 -11.96
N GLN A 23 -15.96 4.36 -11.52
CA GLN A 23 -16.13 3.20 -10.67
C GLN A 23 -15.63 3.45 -9.24
N ALA A 24 -14.82 4.49 -9.05
CA ALA A 24 -14.31 4.89 -7.74
C ALA A 24 -15.21 5.94 -7.07
N LEU A 25 -15.12 6.00 -5.74
CA LEU A 25 -15.82 6.94 -4.87
C LEU A 25 -14.85 7.91 -4.17
N ALA A 26 -13.66 7.44 -3.77
CA ALA A 26 -12.66 8.29 -3.12
C ALA A 26 -11.24 7.69 -3.18
N LEU A 27 -10.25 8.57 -3.03
CA LEU A 27 -8.85 8.26 -2.80
C LEU A 27 -8.44 8.85 -1.44
N LEU A 28 -8.04 7.99 -0.51
CA LEU A 28 -7.64 8.36 0.85
C LEU A 28 -6.15 8.07 1.04
N ALA A 29 -5.33 9.10 1.16
CA ALA A 29 -3.90 8.95 1.44
C ALA A 29 -3.63 8.78 2.95
N LEU A 30 -2.72 7.90 3.29
CA LEU A 30 -2.34 7.54 4.66
C LEU A 30 -0.88 7.97 4.94
N GLY A 31 -0.47 7.86 6.19
CA GLY A 31 0.91 8.12 6.61
C GLY A 31 1.45 9.46 6.10
N SER A 32 2.65 9.42 5.51
CA SER A 32 3.39 10.63 5.10
C SER A 32 2.80 11.36 3.89
N CYS A 33 2.12 10.67 2.97
CA CYS A 33 1.41 11.32 1.87
C CYS A 33 0.01 11.82 2.29
N GLY A 34 -0.50 11.32 3.42
CA GLY A 34 -1.75 11.69 4.08
C GLY A 34 -1.62 12.84 5.08
N VAL A 35 -1.99 12.57 6.34
CA VAL A 35 -2.02 13.57 7.42
C VAL A 35 -0.64 13.92 7.97
N GLU A 36 0.33 12.99 7.90
CA GLU A 36 1.69 13.19 8.42
C GLU A 36 2.61 13.86 7.40
N ARG A 37 2.10 14.89 6.71
CA ARG A 37 2.73 15.47 5.53
C ARG A 37 4.08 16.15 5.78
N ASP A 38 4.34 16.53 7.03
CA ASP A 38 5.64 17.05 7.46
C ASP A 38 6.76 15.99 7.40
N ARG A 39 6.41 14.70 7.30
CA ARG A 39 7.35 13.58 7.16
C ARG A 39 7.60 13.17 5.70
N LEU A 40 6.93 13.80 4.75
CA LEU A 40 7.05 13.47 3.33
C LEU A 40 8.41 13.93 2.78
N ASP A 41 9.14 13.01 2.17
CA ASP A 41 10.47 13.25 1.60
C ASP A 41 10.78 12.30 0.43
N GLN A 42 12.02 12.32 -0.05
CA GLN A 42 12.48 11.50 -1.17
C GLN A 42 12.53 9.98 -0.91
N TYR A 43 12.40 9.54 0.34
CA TYR A 43 12.42 8.12 0.72
C TYR A 43 11.02 7.62 1.12
N SER A 44 10.00 8.45 0.93
CA SER A 44 8.62 8.14 1.26
C SER A 44 7.96 7.32 0.16
N ASP A 45 7.08 6.43 0.57
CA ASP A 45 6.13 5.70 -0.26
C ASP A 45 4.77 6.40 -0.33
N LEU A 46 3.92 5.95 -1.24
CA LEU A 46 2.51 6.31 -1.30
C LEU A 46 1.68 5.20 -0.65
N ASP A 47 1.20 5.45 0.56
CA ASP A 47 0.24 4.59 1.25
C ASP A 47 -1.18 5.16 1.07
N PHE A 48 -2.09 4.41 0.46
CA PHE A 48 -3.44 4.92 0.19
C PHE A 48 -4.53 3.85 0.06
N PHE A 49 -5.77 4.24 0.37
CA PHE A 49 -6.95 3.46 0.07
C PHE A 49 -7.71 3.98 -1.14
N VAL A 50 -8.16 3.06 -1.98
CA VAL A 50 -9.12 3.32 -3.06
C VAL A 50 -10.49 2.84 -2.59
N ILE A 51 -11.43 3.77 -2.46
CA ILE A 51 -12.82 3.43 -2.14
C ILE A 51 -13.58 3.36 -3.45
N VAL A 52 -14.19 2.22 -3.76
CA VAL A 52 -14.90 1.95 -5.01
C VAL A 52 -16.39 1.71 -4.78
N LYS A 53 -17.15 1.78 -5.88
CA LYS A 53 -18.57 1.40 -5.91
C LYS A 53 -18.70 -0.11 -5.68
N ASP A 54 -19.82 -0.52 -5.09
CA ASP A 54 -20.11 -1.93 -4.83
C ASP A 54 -19.99 -2.78 -6.11
N GLY A 55 -19.29 -3.91 -6.01
CA GLY A 55 -19.02 -4.83 -7.11
C GLY A 55 -17.72 -4.56 -7.88
N TYR A 56 -17.01 -3.47 -7.64
CA TYR A 56 -15.80 -3.11 -8.40
C TYR A 56 -14.48 -3.47 -7.72
N LYS A 57 -14.49 -3.83 -6.43
CA LYS A 57 -13.25 -4.09 -5.67
C LYS A 57 -12.34 -5.13 -6.33
N GLN A 58 -12.90 -6.28 -6.69
CA GLN A 58 -12.12 -7.37 -7.28
C GLN A 58 -11.50 -7.00 -8.63
N ALA A 59 -12.17 -6.16 -9.44
CA ALA A 59 -11.63 -5.70 -10.71
C ALA A 59 -10.36 -4.86 -10.50
N TYR A 60 -10.37 -3.96 -9.51
CA TYR A 60 -9.23 -3.11 -9.18
C TYR A 60 -8.03 -3.86 -8.57
N ILE A 61 -8.30 -4.96 -7.86
CA ILE A 61 -7.25 -5.83 -7.29
C ILE A 61 -6.63 -6.70 -8.39
N GLN A 62 -7.44 -7.29 -9.26
CA GLN A 62 -6.96 -8.25 -10.27
C GLN A 62 -6.34 -7.58 -11.50
N ASP A 63 -6.79 -6.38 -11.86
CA ASP A 63 -6.32 -5.64 -13.01
C ASP A 63 -5.70 -4.31 -12.56
N LEU A 64 -4.36 -4.23 -12.59
CA LEU A 64 -3.60 -3.05 -12.21
C LEU A 64 -3.42 -2.03 -13.35
N THR A 65 -4.15 -2.17 -14.47
CA THR A 65 -4.03 -1.23 -15.60
C THR A 65 -4.34 0.22 -15.23
N TRP A 66 -5.20 0.46 -14.23
CA TRP A 66 -5.48 1.81 -13.72
C TRP A 66 -4.27 2.50 -13.10
N LEU A 67 -3.26 1.73 -12.66
CA LEU A 67 -1.94 2.22 -12.24
C LEU A 67 -0.92 2.14 -13.38
N SER A 68 -0.85 1.01 -14.10
CA SER A 68 0.19 0.81 -15.12
C SER A 68 0.04 1.73 -16.34
N ASN A 69 -1.14 2.30 -16.56
CA ASN A 69 -1.37 3.33 -17.57
C ASN A 69 -0.79 4.71 -17.15
N LEU A 70 -0.51 4.91 -15.86
CA LEU A 70 0.13 6.12 -15.36
C LEU A 70 1.66 6.02 -15.43
N GLU A 71 2.21 4.83 -15.17
CA GLU A 71 3.65 4.50 -15.26
C GLU A 71 3.83 2.98 -15.30
N PRO A 72 4.78 2.44 -16.07
CA PRO A 72 5.11 1.02 -16.05
C PRO A 72 5.44 0.52 -14.63
N ILE A 73 4.90 -0.66 -14.31
CA ILE A 73 5.13 -1.34 -13.03
C ILE A 73 6.37 -2.23 -13.19
N ALA A 74 7.42 -1.94 -12.44
CA ALA A 74 8.64 -2.74 -12.39
C ALA A 74 8.45 -4.00 -11.52
N PHE A 75 7.68 -3.90 -10.45
CA PHE A 75 7.42 -4.99 -9.52
C PHE A 75 6.09 -4.79 -8.80
N HIS A 76 5.35 -5.86 -8.56
CA HIS A 76 4.22 -5.85 -7.63
C HIS A 76 3.95 -7.23 -7.04
N TYR A 77 3.24 -7.26 -5.91
CA TYR A 77 2.58 -8.47 -5.42
C TYR A 77 1.37 -8.09 -4.56
N GLN A 78 0.42 -9.02 -4.46
CA GLN A 78 -0.76 -8.85 -3.62
C GLN A 78 -0.39 -9.12 -2.16
N ASN A 79 -0.06 -8.08 -1.39
CA ASN A 79 0.37 -8.20 0.00
C ASN A 79 -0.80 -8.34 0.98
N THR A 80 -2.03 -8.07 0.57
CA THR A 80 -3.23 -8.35 1.38
C THR A 80 -4.37 -8.83 0.49
N VAL A 81 -5.42 -9.39 1.08
CA VAL A 81 -6.63 -9.74 0.32
C VAL A 81 -7.29 -8.53 -0.35
N ASP A 82 -6.96 -7.33 0.12
CA ASP A 82 -7.56 -6.06 -0.31
C ASP A 82 -6.62 -5.25 -1.22
N GLY A 83 -5.34 -5.63 -1.37
CA GLY A 83 -4.34 -4.66 -1.76
C GLY A 83 -2.99 -5.21 -2.22
N HIS A 84 -2.22 -4.33 -2.86
CA HIS A 84 -0.92 -4.63 -3.43
C HIS A 84 0.14 -3.65 -2.94
N LYS A 85 1.39 -4.13 -2.94
CA LYS A 85 2.57 -3.29 -3.01
C LYS A 85 3.05 -3.23 -4.45
N VAL A 86 3.35 -2.03 -4.93
CA VAL A 86 3.72 -1.74 -6.32
C VAL A 86 4.95 -0.85 -6.33
N LEU A 87 5.93 -1.18 -7.17
CA LEU A 87 7.07 -0.35 -7.50
C LEU A 87 6.98 -0.02 -8.99
N PHE A 88 6.89 1.28 -9.30
CA PHE A 88 6.97 1.78 -10.66
C PHE A 88 8.42 1.85 -11.16
N GLU A 89 8.61 1.91 -12.49
CA GLU A 89 9.94 2.06 -13.11
C GLU A 89 10.64 3.39 -12.76
N ASP A 90 9.89 4.39 -12.30
CA ASP A 90 10.40 5.69 -11.82
C ASP A 90 10.74 5.71 -10.30
N ASP A 91 10.87 4.51 -9.72
CA ASP A 91 11.14 4.25 -8.30
C ASP A 91 10.03 4.76 -7.35
N VAL A 92 8.83 5.10 -7.82
CA VAL A 92 7.72 5.41 -6.90
C VAL A 92 7.17 4.10 -6.33
N PHE A 93 7.27 3.95 -5.02
CA PHE A 93 6.73 2.81 -4.29
C PHE A 93 5.35 3.16 -3.73
N CYS A 94 4.38 2.27 -3.94
CA CYS A 94 3.02 2.38 -3.45
C CYS A 94 2.66 1.15 -2.63
N GLU A 95 1.95 1.37 -1.52
CA GLU A 95 1.14 0.37 -0.86
C GLU A 95 -0.31 0.82 -0.93
N PHE A 96 -1.20 -0.02 -1.44
CA PHE A 96 -2.61 0.35 -1.50
C PHE A 96 -3.53 -0.79 -1.13
N ALA A 97 -4.73 -0.43 -0.69
CA ALA A 97 -5.85 -1.35 -0.52
C ALA A 97 -7.13 -0.78 -1.14
N VAL A 98 -7.99 -1.66 -1.62
CA VAL A 98 -9.25 -1.35 -2.31
C VAL A 98 -10.41 -1.81 -1.45
N PHE A 99 -11.35 -0.91 -1.19
CA PHE A 99 -12.51 -1.18 -0.36
C PHE A 99 -13.79 -0.70 -1.02
N GLU A 100 -14.87 -1.44 -0.82
CA GLU A 100 -16.22 -0.91 -0.95
C GLU A 100 -16.55 -0.09 0.29
N ALA A 101 -17.36 0.96 0.14
CA ALA A 101 -17.58 1.94 1.22
C ALA A 101 -18.06 1.32 2.54
N HIS A 102 -18.86 0.24 2.45
CA HIS A 102 -19.39 -0.46 3.60
C HIS A 102 -18.36 -1.33 4.34
N GLU A 103 -17.19 -1.59 3.77
CA GLU A 103 -16.14 -2.39 4.39
C GLU A 103 -15.30 -1.58 5.38
N LEU A 104 -15.19 -0.25 5.19
CA LEU A 104 -14.35 0.62 6.01
C LEU A 104 -14.72 0.60 7.50
N VAL A 105 -15.99 0.33 7.83
CA VAL A 105 -16.46 0.20 9.22
C VAL A 105 -15.93 -1.05 9.92
N ASN A 106 -15.39 -2.02 9.19
CA ASN A 106 -14.96 -3.32 9.70
C ASN A 106 -13.44 -3.53 9.63
N ILE A 107 -12.67 -2.51 9.25
CA ILE A 107 -11.21 -2.60 9.14
C ILE A 107 -10.52 -1.55 10.02
N PRO A 108 -9.39 -1.90 10.65
CA PRO A 108 -8.53 -0.91 11.28
C PRO A 108 -7.67 -0.21 10.24
N PHE A 109 -7.58 1.12 10.34
CA PHE A 109 -6.62 1.90 9.56
C PHE A 109 -6.23 3.18 10.29
N ALA A 110 -5.16 3.84 9.84
CA ALA A 110 -4.73 5.13 10.37
C ALA A 110 -5.61 6.27 9.84
N GLU A 111 -5.62 7.41 10.52
CA GLU A 111 -6.27 8.61 9.98
C GLU A 111 -5.61 9.03 8.66
N GLY A 112 -6.43 9.33 7.65
CA GLY A 112 -5.99 9.67 6.31
C GLY A 112 -6.48 11.02 5.83
N LYS A 113 -5.93 11.46 4.70
CA LYS A 113 -6.31 12.67 3.97
C LYS A 113 -7.00 12.29 2.67
N ILE A 114 -8.22 12.75 2.46
CA ILE A 114 -8.91 12.57 1.18
C ILE A 114 -8.21 13.44 0.13
N ILE A 115 -7.70 12.80 -0.91
CA ILE A 115 -7.06 13.46 -2.06
C ILE A 115 -8.11 13.78 -3.11
N TRP A 116 -9.00 12.83 -3.37
CA TRP A 116 -10.10 12.98 -4.29
C TRP A 116 -11.34 12.24 -3.77
N LYS A 117 -12.53 12.75 -4.11
CA LYS A 117 -13.79 12.04 -3.91
C LYS A 117 -14.84 12.42 -4.96
N GLU A 118 -15.73 11.49 -5.26
CA GLU A 118 -16.89 11.71 -6.13
C GLU A 118 -17.85 12.73 -5.49
N VAL A 119 -18.55 13.50 -6.33
CA VAL A 119 -19.56 14.46 -5.86
C VAL A 119 -20.68 13.69 -5.16
N GLY A 120 -21.00 14.08 -3.92
CA GLY A 120 -22.02 13.42 -3.10
C GLY A 120 -21.50 12.29 -2.22
N PHE A 121 -20.22 11.89 -2.34
CA PHE A 121 -19.64 10.91 -1.42
C PHE A 121 -19.45 11.50 -0.01
N ASP A 122 -19.99 10.81 1.00
CA ASP A 122 -19.85 11.16 2.41
C ASP A 122 -18.43 10.82 2.89
N GLY A 123 -17.62 11.85 3.13
CA GLY A 123 -16.24 11.68 3.57
C GLY A 123 -16.10 11.17 5.00
N THR A 124 -17.17 11.15 5.80
CA THR A 124 -17.12 10.63 7.17
C THR A 124 -16.93 9.11 7.21
N ILE A 125 -17.23 8.41 6.12
CA ILE A 125 -16.96 6.97 5.93
C ILE A 125 -15.46 6.66 6.02
N CYS A 126 -14.60 7.61 5.66
CA CYS A 126 -13.14 7.47 5.71
C CYS A 126 -12.53 7.72 7.10
N GLN A 127 -13.32 7.64 8.18
CA GLN A 127 -12.82 7.77 9.55
C GLN A 127 -12.45 6.39 10.13
N PRO A 128 -11.28 6.27 10.78
CA PRO A 128 -10.77 4.99 11.25
C PRO A 128 -11.57 4.43 12.43
N GLN A 129 -11.70 3.10 12.48
CA GLN A 129 -12.20 2.36 13.63
C GLN A 129 -11.09 1.54 14.30
N ARG A 130 -11.21 1.26 15.60
CA ARG A 130 -10.25 0.40 16.34
C ARG A 130 -10.67 -1.06 16.25
N LEU A 131 -9.98 -1.84 15.42
CA LEU A 131 -10.23 -3.27 15.22
C LEU A 131 -8.91 -4.08 15.12
N PRO A 132 -8.93 -5.40 15.39
CA PRO A 132 -7.78 -6.29 15.17
C PRO A 132 -7.72 -6.80 13.72
N SER A 133 -6.51 -6.99 13.16
CA SER A 133 -6.29 -7.52 11.80
C SER A 133 -5.84 -8.99 11.79
N LYS A 134 -6.08 -9.70 10.67
CA LYS A 134 -5.52 -11.04 10.37
C LYS A 134 -4.81 -11.00 9.01
N GLU A 135 -3.64 -11.63 8.93
CA GLU A 135 -2.83 -11.71 7.71
C GLU A 135 -2.78 -13.15 7.17
N ASN A 136 -2.87 -13.32 5.86
CA ASN A 136 -2.52 -14.57 5.16
C ASN A 136 -0.99 -14.60 4.97
N ARG A 137 -0.34 -15.76 5.17
CA ARG A 137 1.12 -15.88 5.25
C ARG A 137 1.67 -17.03 4.41
N ASP A 138 1.33 -17.03 3.12
CA ASP A 138 1.90 -17.98 2.17
C ASP A 138 3.32 -17.59 1.74
N ARG A 139 3.93 -18.41 0.86
CA ARG A 139 5.31 -18.23 0.41
C ARG A 139 5.53 -16.91 -0.33
N GLU A 140 4.64 -16.57 -1.25
CA GLU A 140 4.77 -15.36 -2.07
C GLU A 140 4.61 -14.12 -1.21
N TRP A 141 3.66 -14.14 -0.28
CA TRP A 141 3.46 -13.10 0.72
C TRP A 141 4.72 -12.89 1.57
N LEU A 142 5.28 -13.97 2.12
CA LEU A 142 6.49 -13.89 2.97
C LEU A 142 7.67 -13.28 2.21
N LEU A 143 7.91 -13.71 0.97
CA LEU A 143 8.99 -13.18 0.14
C LEU A 143 8.79 -11.70 -0.17
N GLY A 144 7.60 -11.32 -0.62
CA GLY A 144 7.28 -9.93 -0.93
C GLY A 144 7.45 -9.05 0.31
N GLU A 145 6.94 -9.48 1.46
CA GLU A 145 6.98 -8.69 2.68
C GLU A 145 8.41 -8.54 3.23
N ILE A 146 9.27 -9.55 3.06
CA ILE A 146 10.70 -9.44 3.38
C ILE A 146 11.37 -8.37 2.51
N LEU A 147 11.15 -8.42 1.19
CA LEU A 147 11.75 -7.47 0.24
C LEU A 147 11.30 -6.04 0.53
N CYS A 148 10.01 -5.82 0.78
CA CYS A 148 9.48 -4.51 1.10
C CYS A 148 9.99 -3.98 2.44
N ASN A 149 10.07 -4.83 3.47
CA ASN A 149 10.66 -4.44 4.75
C ASN A 149 12.13 -4.00 4.59
N LEU A 150 12.90 -4.68 3.73
CA LEU A 150 14.28 -4.29 3.44
C LEU A 150 14.34 -2.94 2.70
N TYR A 151 13.53 -2.75 1.64
CA TYR A 151 13.48 -1.50 0.89
C TYR A 151 13.12 -0.30 1.78
N ILE A 152 12.02 -0.41 2.53
CA ILE A 152 11.55 0.63 3.46
C ILE A 152 12.59 0.87 4.56
N GLY A 153 13.13 -0.20 5.14
CA GLY A 153 14.15 -0.13 6.18
C GLY A 153 15.40 0.63 5.73
N LEU A 154 15.86 0.39 4.50
CA LEU A 154 17.00 1.10 3.91
C LEU A 154 16.69 2.58 3.68
N GLY A 155 15.50 2.93 3.18
CA GLY A 155 15.06 4.32 3.04
C GLY A 155 15.02 5.05 4.39
N ARG A 156 14.45 4.41 5.41
CA ARG A 156 14.43 4.93 6.79
C ARG A 156 15.82 5.12 7.37
N TYR A 157 16.76 4.22 7.08
CA TYR A 157 18.15 4.36 7.50
C TYR A 157 18.79 5.61 6.89
N GLN A 158 18.61 5.83 5.58
CA GLN A 158 19.13 7.01 4.88
C GLN A 158 18.54 8.31 5.42
N ARG A 159 17.26 8.29 5.85
CA ARG A 159 16.60 9.40 6.53
C ARG A 159 17.11 9.67 7.95
N GLY A 160 17.83 8.72 8.56
CA GLY A 160 18.32 8.82 9.94
C GLY A 160 17.40 8.20 11.00
N GLU A 161 16.30 7.55 10.60
CA GLU A 161 15.40 6.81 11.50
C GLU A 161 15.99 5.44 11.90
N LYS A 162 17.17 5.44 12.53
CA LYS A 162 17.98 4.23 12.73
C LYS A 162 17.28 3.11 13.51
N LEU A 163 16.46 3.45 14.50
CA LEU A 163 15.70 2.46 15.28
C LEU A 163 14.59 1.81 14.45
N ALA A 164 13.86 2.61 13.65
CA ALA A 164 12.86 2.08 12.75
C ALA A 164 13.51 1.20 11.67
N ALA A 165 14.60 1.67 11.07
CA ALA A 165 15.36 0.89 10.10
C ALA A 165 15.85 -0.45 10.69
N TYR A 166 16.37 -0.44 11.91
CA TYR A 166 16.76 -1.66 12.62
C TYR A 166 15.57 -2.61 12.79
N ASP A 167 14.40 -2.11 13.22
CA ASP A 167 13.21 -2.96 13.38
C ASP A 167 12.78 -3.59 12.05
N PHE A 168 12.70 -2.80 10.97
CA PHE A 168 12.35 -3.30 9.65
C PHE A 168 13.33 -4.36 9.14
N ILE A 169 14.63 -4.08 9.19
CA ILE A 169 15.67 -4.94 8.60
C ILE A 169 16.00 -6.14 9.50
N GLN A 170 16.32 -5.90 10.76
CA GLN A 170 16.90 -6.92 11.64
C GLN A 170 15.84 -7.71 12.41
N ASN A 171 14.69 -7.11 12.70
CA ASN A 171 13.63 -7.82 13.43
C ASN A 171 12.59 -8.41 12.48
N ARG A 172 11.90 -7.57 11.72
CA ARG A 172 10.75 -7.98 10.88
C ARG A 172 11.20 -8.90 9.75
N SER A 173 12.15 -8.47 8.91
CA SER A 173 12.62 -9.31 7.79
C SER A 173 13.23 -10.62 8.26
N VAL A 174 14.03 -10.63 9.32
CA VAL A 174 14.65 -11.88 9.84
C VAL A 174 13.60 -12.84 10.40
N LYS A 175 12.57 -12.32 11.09
CA LYS A 175 11.46 -13.14 11.57
C LYS A 175 10.73 -13.81 10.40
N LEU A 176 10.33 -13.03 9.40
CA LEU A 176 9.63 -13.55 8.22
C LEU A 176 10.51 -14.52 7.41
N TRP A 177 11.82 -14.26 7.32
CA TRP A 177 12.78 -15.16 6.69
C TRP A 177 12.84 -16.53 7.39
N THR A 178 12.78 -16.53 8.72
CA THR A 178 12.72 -17.77 9.51
C THR A 178 11.42 -18.53 9.26
N GLU A 179 10.28 -17.82 9.17
CA GLU A 179 8.99 -18.41 8.80
C GLU A 179 9.05 -19.04 7.39
N LEU A 180 9.63 -18.34 6.41
CA LEU A 180 9.80 -18.82 5.04
C LEU A 180 10.67 -20.09 4.95
N ILE A 181 11.83 -20.10 5.61
CA ILE A 181 12.71 -21.30 5.64
C ILE A 181 11.95 -22.51 6.19
N ASN A 182 11.12 -22.31 7.22
CA ASN A 182 10.35 -23.39 7.81
C ASN A 182 9.25 -23.89 6.87
N LEU A 183 8.57 -22.98 6.16
CA LEU A 183 7.58 -23.32 5.15
C LEU A 183 8.19 -24.14 4.01
N GLU A 184 9.36 -23.74 3.50
CA GLU A 184 10.05 -24.45 2.41
C GLU A 184 10.54 -25.84 2.84
N LYS A 185 11.01 -25.98 4.10
CA LYS A 185 11.36 -27.30 4.66
C LYS A 185 10.16 -28.24 4.72
N LEU A 186 8.99 -27.74 5.13
CA LEU A 186 7.76 -28.53 5.19
C LEU A 186 7.32 -28.99 3.81
N LEU A 187 7.40 -28.12 2.80
CA LEU A 187 7.07 -28.47 1.41
C LEU A 187 8.03 -29.55 0.84
N ASN A 188 9.32 -29.45 1.17
CA ASN A 188 10.33 -30.43 0.75
C ASN A 188 10.25 -31.79 1.47
N LEU A 189 9.47 -31.91 2.55
CA LEU A 189 9.23 -33.16 3.27
C LEU A 189 7.99 -33.92 2.74
N ILE A 190 7.16 -33.26 1.93
CA ILE A 190 5.89 -33.80 1.41
C ILE A 190 6.02 -34.26 -0.06
N LEU A 191 7.13 -33.92 -0.72
CA LEU A 191 7.55 -34.38 -2.06
C LEU A 191 8.55 -35.53 -1.95
#